data_AF-A0A2V8I2S1-F1
#
_entry.id   AF-A0A2V8I2S1-F1
#
_cell.length_a   1.000
_cell.length_b   1.000
_cell.length_c   1.000
_cell.angle_alpha   90.00
_cell.angle_beta   90.00
_cell.angle_gamma   90.00
#
_symmetry.space_group_name_H-M   'P 1'
#
loop_
_entity.id
_entity.type
_entity.pdbx_description
1 polymer ?
#
loop_
_entity_poly.entity_id
_entity_poly.type
_entity_poly.pdbx_seq_one_letter_code
_entity_poly.pdbx_strand_id
1 'polypeptide(L)'
;MKKTHVFALGIVVWLFLLGNLEARAAGCDPIGNVRFICDQIGPEDLVAVSGSEWVLSSGMAANGAIRLINLRDKTTTVLFPSAASKERPNKKIYDSCPGPIGSEGDKFRAHGLYLRPGPNAVHTLYVVHHGDRESIEVFEFDARPKPPTLTWIGCAVAPDPIGLNSVVGLPDGGFITTNFSPRNGDAAARARM
;
A
#
# COMPACT_ATOMS: atom_id res chain seq x y z
N MET A 1 70.98 45.31 -9.50
CA MET A 1 70.03 46.29 -8.95
C MET A 1 68.65 46.11 -9.60
N LYS A 2 67.68 45.53 -8.90
CA LYS A 2 66.28 46.01 -8.86
C LYS A 2 65.49 45.14 -7.88
N LYS A 3 64.81 45.83 -6.97
CA LYS A 3 64.04 45.34 -5.83
C LYS A 3 62.60 44.97 -6.28
N THR A 4 61.98 44.09 -5.46
CA THR A 4 60.55 44.04 -5.09
C THR A 4 59.53 43.77 -6.22
N HIS A 5 58.39 43.08 -6.04
CA HIS A 5 57.41 43.13 -4.95
C HIS A 5 56.65 41.80 -4.81
N VAL A 6 56.26 41.50 -3.57
CA VAL A 6 55.25 40.49 -3.19
C VAL A 6 53.87 41.06 -3.50
N PHE A 7 53.00 40.28 -4.14
CA PHE A 7 51.55 40.47 -4.12
C PHE A 7 50.92 39.17 -3.65
N ALA A 8 50.42 39.15 -2.41
CA ALA A 8 49.58 38.08 -1.90
C ALA A 8 48.13 38.37 -2.33
N LEU A 9 47.59 37.56 -3.25
CA LEU A 9 46.19 37.60 -3.63
C LEU A 9 45.40 36.79 -2.56
N GLY A 10 44.72 37.48 -1.66
CA GLY A 10 43.78 36.85 -0.74
C GLY A 10 42.50 36.48 -1.48
N ILE A 11 42.26 35.19 -1.69
CA ILE A 11 40.98 34.68 -2.21
C ILE A 11 40.00 34.62 -1.04
N VAL A 12 38.98 35.47 -1.07
CA VAL A 12 37.83 35.37 -0.15
C VAL A 12 36.79 34.47 -0.82
N VAL A 13 36.68 33.22 -0.36
CA VAL A 13 35.61 32.31 -0.78
C VAL A 13 34.42 32.52 0.15
N TRP A 14 33.37 33.17 -0.34
CA TRP A 14 32.05 33.17 0.31
C TRP A 14 31.32 31.89 -0.07
N LEU A 15 31.26 30.91 0.85
CA LEU A 15 30.34 29.79 0.73
C LEU A 15 28.91 30.27 1.04
N PHE A 16 28.12 30.48 -0.01
CA PHE A 16 26.67 30.54 0.13
C PHE A 16 26.14 29.14 0.45
N LEU A 17 25.87 28.87 1.73
CA LEU A 17 25.03 27.75 2.17
C LEU A 17 23.58 28.07 1.77
N LEU A 18 23.24 27.83 0.51
CA LEU A 18 21.86 27.66 0.06
C LEU A 18 21.37 26.31 0.62
N GLY A 19 20.87 26.34 1.85
CA GLY A 19 20.12 25.23 2.39
C GLY A 19 18.85 25.06 1.57
N ASN A 20 18.74 23.95 0.84
CA ASN A 20 17.47 23.51 0.29
C ASN A 20 16.54 23.21 1.47
N LEU A 21 15.66 24.16 1.81
CA LEU A 21 14.48 23.89 2.61
C LEU A 21 13.53 23.09 1.71
N GLU A 22 13.79 21.79 1.58
CA GLU A 22 12.77 20.87 1.12
C GLU A 22 11.60 20.94 2.10
N ALA A 23 10.40 21.24 1.60
CA ALA A 23 9.19 21.11 2.36
C ALA A 23 9.05 19.64 2.78
N ARG A 24 9.44 19.32 4.02
CA ARG A 24 9.12 18.03 4.61
C ARG A 24 7.60 17.93 4.68
N ALA A 25 7.05 16.80 4.24
CA ALA A 25 5.69 16.42 4.60
C ALA A 25 5.54 16.62 6.11
N ALA A 26 4.35 17.09 6.55
CA ALA A 26 4.08 17.29 7.97
C ALA A 26 4.58 16.06 8.75
N GLY A 27 5.45 16.30 9.74
CA GLY A 27 6.02 15.22 10.53
C GLY A 27 4.90 14.39 11.16
N CYS A 28 5.20 13.13 11.48
CA CYS A 28 4.26 12.26 12.21
C CYS A 28 4.19 12.65 13.72
N ASP A 29 4.47 13.92 14.02
CA ASP A 29 4.50 14.46 15.37
C ASP A 29 3.08 14.55 15.92
N PRO A 30 2.88 14.26 17.21
CA PRO A 30 1.60 14.45 17.86
C PRO A 30 1.08 15.89 17.78
N ILE A 31 -0.24 16.03 17.58
CA ILE A 31 -0.94 17.32 17.72
C ILE A 31 -1.86 17.23 18.95
N GLY A 32 -1.47 17.90 20.03
CA GLY A 32 -2.19 17.83 21.30
C GLY A 32 -2.27 16.41 21.86
N ASN A 33 -3.50 15.88 22.01
CA ASN A 33 -3.76 14.49 22.40
C ASN A 33 -3.87 13.52 21.20
N VAL A 34 -3.87 14.02 19.97
CA VAL A 34 -3.90 13.18 18.76
C VAL A 34 -2.52 12.56 18.55
N ARG A 35 -2.52 11.29 18.14
CA ARG A 35 -1.31 10.53 17.81
C ARG A 35 -1.51 9.94 16.43
N PHE A 36 -0.47 10.00 15.61
CA PHE A 36 -0.51 9.52 14.23
C PHE A 36 0.17 8.16 14.11
N ILE A 37 -0.21 7.41 13.08
CA ILE A 37 0.45 6.18 12.67
C ILE A 37 1.27 6.52 11.44
N CYS A 38 2.59 6.34 11.55
CA CYS A 38 3.53 6.76 10.53
C CYS A 38 3.68 5.68 9.45
N ASP A 39 4.50 5.99 8.45
CA ASP A 39 4.93 5.06 7.39
C ASP A 39 3.78 4.47 6.56
N GLN A 40 2.68 5.22 6.45
CA GLN A 40 1.60 4.94 5.50
C GLN A 40 1.90 5.56 4.13
N ILE A 41 1.44 4.92 3.07
CA ILE A 41 1.58 5.40 1.69
C ILE A 41 0.23 5.25 1.01
N GLY A 42 -0.51 6.36 0.88
CA GLY A 42 -1.85 6.39 0.32
C GLY A 42 -2.85 5.43 0.99
N PRO A 43 -2.99 5.40 2.33
CA PRO A 43 -3.95 4.51 2.99
C PRO A 43 -5.38 4.97 2.62
N GLU A 44 -6.06 4.21 1.76
CA GLU A 44 -7.40 4.56 1.27
C GLU A 44 -8.49 3.82 2.05
N ASP A 45 -8.22 2.58 2.44
CA ASP A 45 -9.15 1.72 3.19
C ASP A 45 -8.43 0.99 4.33
N LEU A 46 -9.18 0.71 5.39
CA LEU A 46 -8.69 0.11 6.64
C LEU A 46 -9.66 -0.98 7.09
N VAL A 47 -9.13 -2.13 7.51
CA VAL A 47 -9.94 -3.18 8.15
C VAL A 47 -9.33 -3.64 9.46
N ALA A 48 -10.12 -3.56 10.54
CA ALA A 48 -9.73 -4.05 11.85
C ALA A 48 -9.77 -5.58 11.88
N VAL A 49 -8.78 -6.19 12.53
CA VAL A 49 -8.77 -7.63 12.81
C VAL A 49 -9.46 -7.85 14.15
N SER A 50 -10.72 -8.28 14.09
CA SER A 50 -11.59 -8.47 15.27
C SER A 50 -10.92 -9.23 16.41
N GLY A 51 -11.02 -8.70 17.63
CA GLY A 51 -10.47 -9.33 18.83
C GLY A 51 -8.94 -9.23 18.98
N SER A 52 -8.28 -8.34 18.22
CA SER A 52 -6.83 -8.18 18.26
C SER A 52 -6.39 -6.71 18.23
N GLU A 53 -5.08 -6.49 18.34
CA GLU A 53 -4.44 -5.16 18.25
C GLU A 53 -4.06 -4.77 16.82
N TRP A 54 -4.55 -5.49 15.81
CA TRP A 54 -4.11 -5.34 14.41
C TRP A 54 -5.15 -4.64 13.53
N VAL A 55 -4.66 -3.77 12.65
CA VAL A 55 -5.41 -3.20 11.53
C VAL A 55 -4.64 -3.48 10.24
N LEU A 56 -5.34 -3.85 9.17
CA LEU A 56 -4.79 -3.87 7.82
C LEU A 56 -5.10 -2.55 7.14
N SER A 57 -4.10 -1.98 6.47
CA SER A 57 -4.24 -0.77 5.66
C SER A 57 -3.90 -1.05 4.20
N SER A 58 -4.65 -0.41 3.31
CA SER A 58 -4.36 -0.39 1.89
C SER A 58 -3.28 0.65 1.54
N GLY A 59 -2.98 0.78 0.25
CA GLY A 59 -1.99 1.71 -0.27
C GLY A 59 -2.27 2.04 -1.74
N MET A 60 -3.10 3.05 -1.97
CA MET A 60 -3.54 3.55 -3.27
C MET A 60 -2.63 4.70 -3.73
N ALA A 61 -1.32 4.44 -3.80
CA ALA A 61 -0.30 5.37 -4.29
C ALA A 61 0.93 4.61 -4.80
N ALA A 62 1.86 5.30 -5.48
CA ALA A 62 3.15 4.72 -5.90
C ALA A 62 3.87 4.05 -4.73
N ASN A 63 4.40 2.84 -4.95
CA ASN A 63 4.92 1.97 -3.89
C ASN A 63 3.88 1.63 -2.80
N GLY A 64 2.63 1.49 -3.21
CA GLY A 64 1.53 1.03 -2.38
C GLY A 64 1.79 -0.36 -1.82
N ALA A 65 1.09 -0.70 -0.74
CA ALA A 65 1.23 -1.99 -0.09
C ALA A 65 -0.01 -2.32 0.75
N ILE A 66 -0.18 -3.61 1.03
CA ILE A 66 -0.97 -4.09 2.14
C ILE A 66 -0.08 -4.01 3.39
N ARG A 67 -0.48 -3.18 4.35
CA ARG A 67 0.27 -2.93 5.58
C ARG A 67 -0.46 -3.50 6.79
N LEU A 68 0.30 -3.98 7.75
CA LEU A 68 -0.16 -4.36 9.07
C LEU A 68 0.23 -3.28 10.07
N ILE A 69 -0.77 -2.76 10.76
CA ILE A 69 -0.63 -1.72 11.79
C ILE A 69 -0.85 -2.38 13.14
N ASN A 70 0.10 -2.20 14.06
CA ASN A 70 -0.08 -2.54 15.46
C ASN A 70 -0.63 -1.32 16.22
N LEU A 71 -1.82 -1.43 16.79
CA LEU A 71 -2.47 -0.34 17.51
C LEU A 71 -1.83 -0.03 18.87
N ARG A 72 -1.10 -0.99 19.46
CA ARG A 72 -0.48 -0.84 20.77
C ARG A 72 0.76 0.05 20.72
N ASP A 73 1.67 -0.24 19.79
CA ASP A 73 2.94 0.48 19.63
C ASP A 73 2.98 1.41 18.42
N LYS A 74 1.91 1.43 17.60
CA LYS A 74 1.73 2.26 16.40
C LYS A 74 2.76 1.97 15.30
N THR A 75 3.33 0.78 15.30
CA THR A 75 4.25 0.34 14.26
C THR A 75 3.51 -0.16 13.03
N THR A 76 4.18 -0.02 11.88
CA THR A 76 3.67 -0.42 10.57
C THR A 76 4.63 -1.43 9.94
N THR A 77 4.10 -2.56 9.47
CA THR A 77 4.85 -3.59 8.73
C THR A 77 4.27 -3.77 7.34
N VAL A 78 5.12 -3.93 6.33
CA VAL A 78 4.69 -4.28 4.96
C VAL A 78 4.42 -5.78 4.90
N LEU A 79 3.18 -6.18 4.59
CA LEU A 79 2.87 -7.60 4.35
C LEU A 79 3.05 -7.97 2.87
N PHE A 80 2.60 -7.10 1.97
CA PHE A 80 2.66 -7.35 0.53
C PHE A 80 2.66 -6.04 -0.29
N PRO A 81 3.40 -5.94 -1.40
CA PRO A 81 4.45 -6.86 -1.81
C PRO A 81 5.66 -6.77 -0.87
N SER A 82 6.31 -7.90 -0.60
CA SER A 82 7.53 -7.99 0.21
C SER A 82 8.39 -9.18 -0.20
N ALA A 83 9.68 -9.17 0.14
CA ALA A 83 10.57 -10.32 -0.09
C ALA A 83 10.13 -11.59 0.67
N ALA A 84 9.30 -11.44 1.71
CA ALA A 84 8.75 -12.54 2.49
C ALA A 84 7.36 -13.00 1.99
N SER A 85 6.89 -12.45 0.87
CA SER A 85 5.58 -12.81 0.29
C SER A 85 5.52 -14.31 0.01
N LYS A 86 4.43 -14.93 0.44
CA LYS A 86 4.16 -16.35 0.20
C LYS A 86 3.04 -16.48 -0.80
N GLU A 87 3.13 -17.52 -1.61
CA GLU A 87 2.12 -17.86 -2.60
C GLU A 87 1.70 -19.31 -2.39
N ARG A 88 0.39 -19.55 -2.40
CA ARG A 88 -0.19 -20.89 -2.38
C ARG A 88 -1.45 -20.90 -3.26
N PRO A 89 -1.28 -20.92 -4.60
CA PRO A 89 -2.38 -20.76 -5.53
C PRO A 89 -3.45 -21.85 -5.35
N ASN A 90 -4.70 -21.45 -5.13
CA ASN A 90 -5.84 -22.35 -5.10
C ASN A 90 -6.50 -22.41 -6.49
N LYS A 91 -5.90 -23.20 -7.39
CA LYS A 91 -6.35 -23.37 -8.78
C LYS A 91 -7.73 -24.04 -8.93
N LYS A 92 -8.29 -24.59 -7.85
CA LYS A 92 -9.64 -25.16 -7.85
C LYS A 92 -10.71 -24.08 -7.72
N ILE A 93 -10.45 -23.04 -6.93
CA ILE A 93 -11.37 -21.92 -6.70
C ILE A 93 -11.10 -20.79 -7.70
N TYR A 94 -9.84 -20.49 -7.96
CA TYR A 94 -9.40 -19.40 -8.83
C TYR A 94 -8.75 -19.95 -10.10
N ASP A 95 -9.48 -20.80 -10.82
CA ASP A 95 -9.00 -21.50 -12.02
C ASP A 95 -8.68 -20.56 -13.19
N SER A 96 -9.38 -19.44 -13.29
CA SER A 96 -9.16 -18.39 -14.29
C SER A 96 -8.08 -17.37 -13.91
N CYS A 97 -7.47 -17.49 -12.73
CA CYS A 97 -6.44 -16.55 -12.30
C CYS A 97 -5.12 -16.81 -13.04
N PRO A 98 -4.56 -15.81 -13.77
CA PRO A 98 -3.39 -16.05 -14.62
C PRO A 98 -2.08 -16.23 -13.83
N GLY A 99 -2.07 -15.93 -12.54
CA GLY A 99 -0.90 -16.11 -11.67
C GLY A 99 -0.77 -15.06 -10.57
N PRO A 100 0.28 -15.18 -9.75
CA PRO A 100 0.59 -14.24 -8.68
C PRO A 100 0.96 -12.85 -9.21
N ILE A 101 0.97 -11.88 -8.30
CA ILE A 101 1.38 -10.48 -8.50
C ILE A 101 2.56 -10.14 -7.57
N GLY A 102 3.05 -8.91 -7.61
CA GLY A 102 4.06 -8.40 -6.66
C GLY A 102 5.46 -8.18 -7.23
N SER A 103 5.70 -8.54 -8.49
CA SER A 103 6.90 -8.15 -9.26
C SER A 103 6.73 -6.84 -10.04
N GLU A 104 5.63 -6.14 -9.81
CA GLU A 104 5.20 -4.95 -10.57
C GLU A 104 5.89 -3.65 -10.12
N GLY A 105 6.79 -3.74 -9.14
CA GLY A 105 7.55 -2.60 -8.61
C GLY A 105 6.64 -1.53 -8.01
N ASP A 106 6.83 -0.29 -8.44
CA ASP A 106 6.09 0.87 -7.93
C ASP A 106 4.67 0.98 -8.47
N LYS A 107 4.19 0.02 -9.28
CA LYS A 107 2.83 0.01 -9.87
C LYS A 107 1.78 -0.66 -8.99
N PHE A 108 2.16 -1.53 -8.05
CA PHE A 108 1.19 -2.20 -7.18
C PHE A 108 0.39 -1.16 -6.35
N ARG A 109 -0.93 -1.24 -6.40
CA ARG A 109 -1.85 -0.44 -5.59
C ARG A 109 -2.83 -1.37 -4.91
N ALA A 110 -2.94 -1.26 -3.59
CA ALA A 110 -4.05 -1.82 -2.83
C ALA A 110 -5.07 -0.71 -2.59
N HIS A 111 -6.33 -0.93 -2.96
CA HIS A 111 -7.42 0.03 -2.82
C HIS A 111 -8.39 -0.47 -1.73
N GLY A 112 -9.65 -0.75 -2.06
CA GLY A 112 -10.59 -1.33 -1.09
C GLY A 112 -10.16 -2.70 -0.53
N LEU A 113 -10.47 -2.93 0.74
CA LEU A 113 -10.14 -4.14 1.49
C LEU A 113 -11.39 -4.76 2.11
N TYR A 114 -11.43 -6.10 2.16
CA TYR A 114 -12.39 -6.79 3.00
C TYR A 114 -11.79 -8.05 3.63
N LEU A 115 -11.77 -8.08 4.96
CA LEU A 115 -11.32 -9.24 5.73
C LEU A 115 -12.52 -10.08 6.15
N ARG A 116 -12.77 -11.16 5.41
CA ARG A 116 -13.81 -12.12 5.76
C ARG A 116 -13.31 -13.03 6.88
N PRO A 117 -13.98 -13.06 8.04
CA PRO A 117 -13.62 -13.97 9.11
C PRO A 117 -13.70 -15.42 8.65
N GLY A 118 -12.82 -16.23 9.21
CA GLY A 118 -12.74 -17.66 8.95
C GLY A 118 -12.35 -18.41 10.22
N PRO A 119 -12.39 -19.75 10.18
CA PRO A 119 -12.17 -20.57 11.35
C PRO A 119 -10.74 -20.42 11.89
N ASN A 120 -10.57 -20.61 13.20
CA ASN A 120 -9.27 -20.66 13.86
C ASN A 120 -8.36 -19.44 13.59
N ALA A 121 -8.95 -18.25 13.51
CA ALA A 121 -8.24 -16.99 13.23
C ALA A 121 -7.47 -16.98 11.89
N VAL A 122 -7.90 -17.82 10.94
CA VAL A 122 -7.45 -17.78 9.55
C VAL A 122 -8.56 -17.16 8.72
N HIS A 123 -8.26 -16.04 8.07
CA HIS A 123 -9.22 -15.19 7.39
C HIS A 123 -8.94 -15.12 5.89
N THR A 124 -9.95 -14.75 5.11
CA THR A 124 -9.77 -14.44 3.69
C THR A 124 -9.77 -12.93 3.52
N LEU A 125 -8.66 -12.36 3.07
CA LEU A 125 -8.57 -10.96 2.70
C LEU A 125 -8.80 -10.83 1.19
N TYR A 126 -9.81 -10.05 0.82
CA TYR A 126 -10.03 -9.60 -0.54
C TYR A 126 -9.48 -8.19 -0.69
N VAL A 127 -8.78 -7.93 -1.79
CA VAL A 127 -8.11 -6.67 -2.05
C VAL A 127 -8.43 -6.22 -3.45
N VAL A 128 -8.96 -5.02 -3.60
CA VAL A 128 -9.01 -4.36 -4.90
C VAL A 128 -7.58 -3.97 -5.29
N HIS A 129 -7.13 -4.49 -6.42
CA HIS A 129 -5.79 -4.25 -6.94
C HIS A 129 -5.84 -3.44 -8.22
N HIS A 130 -5.00 -2.41 -8.26
CA HIS A 130 -4.62 -1.73 -9.50
C HIS A 130 -3.12 -1.89 -9.69
N GLY A 131 -2.70 -2.13 -10.93
CA GLY A 131 -1.29 -2.35 -11.27
C GLY A 131 -1.16 -2.71 -12.73
N ASP A 132 -0.42 -3.78 -13.02
CA ASP A 132 -0.37 -4.37 -14.37
C ASP A 132 -1.70 -5.07 -14.74
N ARG A 133 -2.58 -5.29 -13.77
CA ARG A 133 -3.97 -5.73 -13.98
C ARG A 133 -4.95 -5.09 -13.01
N GLU A 134 -6.21 -5.05 -13.43
CA GLU A 134 -7.34 -4.74 -12.57
C GLU A 134 -7.96 -6.04 -12.04
N SER A 135 -7.99 -6.22 -10.72
CA SER A 135 -8.41 -7.48 -10.14
C SER A 135 -8.88 -7.35 -8.69
N ILE A 136 -9.63 -8.37 -8.26
CA ILE A 136 -9.70 -8.72 -6.84
C ILE A 136 -8.60 -9.75 -6.58
N GLU A 137 -7.63 -9.38 -5.76
CA GLU A 137 -6.58 -10.27 -5.28
C GLU A 137 -7.03 -10.88 -3.95
N VAL A 138 -6.75 -12.16 -3.78
CA VAL A 138 -7.20 -12.91 -2.61
C VAL A 138 -6.03 -13.47 -1.86
N PHE A 139 -6.03 -13.20 -0.55
CA PHE A 139 -5.01 -13.65 0.37
C PHE A 139 -5.64 -14.44 1.51
N GLU A 140 -4.92 -15.45 1.98
CA GLU A 140 -5.11 -15.98 3.31
C GLU A 140 -4.35 -15.10 4.31
N PHE A 141 -5.07 -14.61 5.31
CA PHE A 141 -4.50 -13.87 6.43
C PHE A 141 -4.54 -14.77 7.67
N ASP A 142 -3.37 -15.20 8.12
CA ASP A 142 -3.22 -16.01 9.32
C ASP A 142 -2.87 -15.12 10.51
N ALA A 143 -3.84 -14.94 11.41
CA ALA A 143 -3.72 -14.09 12.59
C ALA A 143 -3.22 -14.83 13.85
N ARG A 144 -2.93 -16.12 13.75
CA ARG A 144 -2.39 -16.93 14.85
C ARG A 144 -0.94 -16.55 15.22
N PRO A 145 0.01 -16.39 14.28
CA PRO A 145 1.34 -15.92 14.60
C PRO A 145 1.32 -14.44 15.02
N LYS A 146 2.36 -14.02 15.75
CA LYS A 146 2.57 -12.62 16.14
C LYS A 146 3.96 -12.19 15.65
N PRO A 147 4.06 -11.36 14.58
CA PRO A 147 2.96 -10.75 13.85
C PRO A 147 2.19 -11.73 12.93
N PRO A 148 0.92 -11.42 12.59
CA PRO A 148 0.16 -12.10 11.54
C PRO A 148 0.90 -12.19 10.20
N THR A 149 0.52 -13.18 9.38
CA THR A 149 1.13 -13.41 8.07
C THR A 149 0.11 -13.41 6.95
N LEU A 150 0.57 -13.08 5.74
CA LEU A 150 -0.26 -13.00 4.54
C LEU A 150 0.29 -13.93 3.46
N THR A 151 -0.58 -14.72 2.84
CA THR A 151 -0.24 -15.62 1.73
C THR A 151 -1.19 -15.37 0.58
N TRP A 152 -0.69 -15.08 -0.61
CA TRP A 152 -1.50 -14.95 -1.81
C TRP A 152 -2.06 -16.31 -2.23
N ILE A 153 -3.36 -16.40 -2.49
CA ILE A 153 -4.03 -17.67 -2.82
C ILE A 153 -4.77 -17.66 -4.17
N GLY A 154 -4.94 -16.51 -4.80
CA GLY A 154 -5.57 -16.41 -6.11
C GLY A 154 -6.12 -15.03 -6.41
N CYS A 155 -6.87 -14.92 -7.51
CA CYS A 155 -7.39 -13.66 -8.00
C CYS A 155 -8.63 -13.86 -8.88
N ALA A 156 -9.35 -12.77 -9.11
CA ALA A 156 -10.32 -12.64 -10.19
C ALA A 156 -10.02 -11.35 -10.97
N VAL A 157 -9.69 -11.48 -12.25
CA VAL A 157 -9.39 -10.34 -13.12
C VAL A 157 -10.70 -9.69 -13.56
N ALA A 158 -10.80 -8.37 -13.41
CA ALA A 158 -11.99 -7.64 -13.80
C ALA A 158 -12.05 -7.51 -15.33
N PRO A 159 -13.19 -7.81 -15.98
CA PRO A 159 -13.34 -7.62 -17.42
C PRO A 159 -13.26 -6.14 -17.78
N ASP A 160 -12.90 -5.85 -19.02
CA ASP A 160 -12.94 -4.50 -19.55
C ASP A 160 -14.40 -4.03 -19.71
N PRO A 161 -14.73 -2.75 -19.42
CA PRO A 161 -13.88 -1.66 -18.95
C PRO A 161 -13.96 -1.41 -17.43
N ILE A 162 -14.21 -2.41 -16.59
CA ILE A 162 -14.54 -2.20 -15.16
C ILE A 162 -13.36 -1.60 -14.38
N GLY A 163 -13.55 -0.48 -13.67
CA GLY A 163 -12.59 0.02 -12.67
C GLY A 163 -13.17 -0.08 -11.26
N LEU A 164 -12.55 -0.95 -10.47
CA LEU A 164 -12.99 -1.35 -9.16
C LEU A 164 -12.68 -0.26 -8.13
N ASN A 165 -13.42 -0.24 -7.02
CA ASN A 165 -13.10 0.62 -5.87
C ASN A 165 -13.11 -0.17 -4.56
N SER A 166 -14.25 -0.77 -4.22
CA SER A 166 -14.43 -1.51 -2.97
C SER A 166 -14.88 -2.94 -3.21
N VAL A 167 -14.73 -3.79 -2.20
CA VAL A 167 -15.08 -5.21 -2.22
C VAL A 167 -15.70 -5.63 -0.90
N VAL A 168 -16.63 -6.59 -0.95
CA VAL A 168 -17.18 -7.26 0.22
C VAL A 168 -17.25 -8.77 -0.05
N GLY A 169 -16.77 -9.57 0.89
CA GLY A 169 -16.83 -11.03 0.82
C GLY A 169 -18.19 -11.56 1.26
N LEU A 170 -18.67 -12.60 0.57
CA LEU A 170 -19.95 -13.26 0.84
C LEU A 170 -19.76 -14.52 1.71
N PRO A 171 -20.80 -14.98 2.44
CA PRO A 171 -20.72 -16.18 3.28
C PRO A 171 -20.36 -17.46 2.51
N ASP A 172 -20.75 -17.57 1.24
CA ASP A 172 -20.49 -18.71 0.37
C ASP A 172 -19.08 -18.75 -0.22
N GLY A 173 -18.24 -17.75 0.07
CA GLY A 173 -16.87 -17.63 -0.44
C GLY A 173 -16.74 -16.76 -1.70
N GLY A 174 -17.86 -16.30 -2.27
CA GLY A 174 -17.87 -15.27 -3.30
C GLY A 174 -17.55 -13.87 -2.75
N PHE A 175 -17.66 -12.87 -3.61
CA PHE A 175 -17.54 -11.46 -3.25
C PHE A 175 -18.36 -10.58 -4.21
N ILE A 176 -18.68 -9.37 -3.76
CA ILE A 176 -19.29 -8.29 -4.57
C ILE A 176 -18.31 -7.12 -4.58
N THR A 177 -18.25 -6.40 -5.70
CA THR A 177 -17.38 -5.24 -5.85
C THR A 177 -18.12 -4.08 -6.50
N THR A 178 -17.68 -2.85 -6.19
CA THR A 178 -18.19 -1.63 -6.81
C THR A 178 -17.38 -1.27 -8.05
N ASN A 179 -18.07 -0.82 -9.10
CA ASN A 179 -17.45 -0.21 -10.27
C ASN A 179 -17.66 1.31 -10.18
N PHE A 180 -16.62 2.05 -9.82
CA PHE A 180 -16.71 3.50 -9.61
C PHE A 180 -16.42 4.29 -10.88
N SER A 181 -15.55 3.78 -11.76
CA SER A 181 -15.14 4.46 -12.99
C SER A 181 -14.69 3.43 -14.03
N PRO A 182 -15.09 3.54 -15.30
CA PRO A 182 -14.48 2.75 -16.35
C PRO A 182 -12.96 2.96 -16.42
N ARG A 183 -12.21 1.88 -16.64
CA ARG A 183 -10.78 1.94 -17.00
C ARG A 183 -10.64 2.64 -18.34
N ASN A 184 -9.58 3.42 -18.48
CA ASN A 184 -9.30 4.22 -19.67
C ASN A 184 -10.44 5.22 -20.04
N GLY A 185 -11.37 5.49 -19.12
CA GLY A 185 -12.36 6.55 -19.25
C GLY A 185 -11.71 7.93 -19.14
N ASP A 186 -12.40 8.95 -19.64
CA ASP A 186 -11.94 10.34 -19.58
C ASP A 186 -11.54 10.74 -18.15
N ALA A 187 -10.25 11.05 -17.94
CA ALA A 187 -9.73 11.45 -16.63
C ALA A 187 -10.44 12.70 -16.11
N ALA A 188 -10.96 13.57 -16.99
CA ALA A 188 -11.74 14.74 -16.60
C ALA A 188 -13.09 14.36 -15.96
N ALA A 189 -13.62 13.17 -16.22
CA ALA A 189 -14.85 12.70 -15.57
C ALA A 189 -14.67 12.51 -14.06
N ARG A 190 -13.46 12.10 -13.60
CA ARG A 190 -13.15 11.95 -12.18
C ARG A 190 -13.06 13.27 -11.43
N ALA A 191 -12.71 14.35 -12.12
CA ALA A 191 -12.59 15.69 -11.52
C ALA A 191 -13.94 16.43 -11.42
N ARG A 192 -15.03 15.86 -11.94
CA ARG A 192 -16.38 16.44 -11.97
C ARG A 192 -17.37 15.76 -11.02
N MET A 193 -16.95 14.69 -10.32
CA MET A 193 -17.70 14.04 -9.25
C MET A 193 -17.38 14.74 -7.92
#